data_AF-A0A970JBG2-F1
#
_entry.id   AF-A0A970JBG2-F1
#
_cell.length_a   1.000
_cell.length_b   1.000
_cell.length_c   1.000
_cell.angle_alpha   90.00
_cell.angle_beta   90.00
_cell.angle_gamma   90.00
#
_symmetry.space_group_name_H-M   'P 1'
#
loop_
_entity.id
_entity.type
_entity.pdbx_description
1 polymer ?
#
loop_
_entity_poly.entity_id
_entity_poly.type
_entity_poly.pdbx_seq_one_letter_code
_entity_poly.pdbx_strand_id
1 'polypeptide(L)'
;MMPRTLLAQNWITEILPVGSKRLLYEAGQLAAGAGTDFILEASAGVDVHCSAGPATSILVATAGKQANDLAEITALDVFYLGMLHI
;
A
#
# COMPACT_ATOMS: atom_id res chain seq x y z
N MET A 1 -10.15 -0.02 13.65
CA MET A 1 -11.33 -0.20 12.78
C MET A 1 -11.18 0.74 11.58
N MET A 2 -10.34 0.40 10.60
CA MET A 2 -9.94 1.29 9.48
C MET A 2 -10.32 0.83 8.05
N PRO A 3 -10.55 -0.47 7.72
CA PRO A 3 -10.72 -0.88 6.33
C PRO A 3 -11.96 -0.31 5.61
N ARG A 4 -13.09 -0.13 6.31
CA ARG A 4 -14.36 0.23 5.66
C ARG A 4 -14.38 1.62 5.03
N THR A 5 -13.70 2.60 5.64
CA THR A 5 -13.65 3.98 5.12
C THR A 5 -12.79 4.08 3.85
N LEU A 6 -11.71 3.30 3.80
CA LEU A 6 -10.86 3.18 2.61
C LEU A 6 -11.60 2.49 1.46
N LEU A 7 -12.33 1.42 1.74
CA LEU A 7 -13.14 0.72 0.73
C LEU A 7 -14.26 1.58 0.11
N ALA A 8 -14.62 2.72 0.72
CA ALA A 8 -15.59 3.66 0.15
C ALA A 8 -14.99 4.60 -0.90
N GLN A 9 -13.66 4.62 -1.06
CA GLN A 9 -12.96 5.49 -1.99
C GLN A 9 -12.87 4.84 -3.37
N ASN A 10 -13.45 5.46 -4.39
CA ASN A 10 -13.46 4.93 -5.77
C ASN A 10 -12.07 4.92 -6.43
N TRP A 11 -11.10 5.62 -5.85
CA TRP A 11 -9.71 5.70 -6.31
C TRP A 11 -8.80 4.68 -5.63
N ILE A 12 -9.29 3.90 -4.66
CA ILE A 12 -8.56 2.76 -4.09
C ILE A 12 -8.91 1.52 -4.89
N THR A 13 -7.91 0.87 -5.48
CA THR A 13 -8.10 -0.31 -6.32
C THR A 13 -7.89 -1.61 -5.56
N GLU A 14 -6.89 -1.63 -4.67
CA GLU A 14 -6.54 -2.81 -3.88
C GLU A 14 -6.03 -2.44 -2.49
N ILE A 15 -6.27 -3.31 -1.51
CA ILE A 15 -5.79 -3.17 -0.13
C ILE A 15 -5.27 -4.52 0.36
N LEU A 16 -4.05 -4.55 0.88
CA LEU A 16 -3.45 -5.76 1.44
C LEU A 16 -2.74 -5.47 2.78
N PRO A 17 -3.02 -6.20 3.86
CA PRO A 17 -2.26 -6.05 5.10
C PRO A 17 -0.81 -6.53 4.92
N VAL A 18 0.14 -5.85 5.55
CA VAL A 18 1.54 -6.29 5.51
C VAL A 18 1.74 -7.42 6.51
N GLY A 19 2.15 -8.58 6.02
CA GLY A 19 2.41 -9.77 6.83
C GLY A 19 3.87 -9.92 7.26
N SER A 20 4.16 -11.06 7.88
CA SER A 20 5.52 -11.44 8.30
C SER A 20 6.51 -11.64 7.14
N LYS A 21 6.02 -11.71 5.89
CA LYS A 21 6.82 -11.90 4.68
C LYS A 21 7.45 -10.60 4.14
N ARG A 22 7.26 -9.48 4.83
CA ARG A 22 7.86 -8.16 4.58
C ARG A 22 7.15 -7.35 3.50
N LEU A 23 7.36 -6.04 3.56
CA LEU A 23 6.66 -5.04 2.74
C LEU A 23 6.77 -5.32 1.23
N LEU A 24 7.98 -5.56 0.72
CA LEU A 24 8.21 -5.80 -0.70
C LEU A 24 7.51 -7.05 -1.24
N TYR A 25 7.46 -8.13 -0.43
CA TYR A 25 6.78 -9.35 -0.84
C TYR A 25 5.28 -9.10 -0.99
N GLU A 26 4.67 -8.46 0.00
CA GLU A 26 3.23 -8.18 -0.02
C GLU A 26 2.86 -7.17 -1.12
N ALA A 27 3.75 -6.22 -1.45
CA ALA A 27 3.55 -5.32 -2.61
C ALA A 27 3.52 -6.09 -3.94
N GLY A 28 4.39 -7.08 -4.10
CA GLY A 28 4.35 -7.98 -5.26
C GLY A 28 3.07 -8.82 -5.29
N GLN A 29 2.59 -9.29 -4.14
CA GLN A 29 1.33 -10.04 -4.05
C GLN A 29 0.12 -9.17 -4.39
N LEU A 30 0.12 -7.91 -3.97
CA LEU A 30 -0.90 -6.93 -4.33
C LEU A 30 -0.93 -6.73 -5.85
N ALA A 31 0.24 -6.51 -6.47
CA ALA A 31 0.35 -6.33 -7.91
C ALA A 31 -0.13 -7.56 -8.69
N ALA A 32 0.32 -8.76 -8.27
CA ALA A 32 -0.09 -10.03 -8.87
C ALA A 32 -1.60 -10.27 -8.73
N GLY A 33 -2.21 -9.90 -7.59
CA GLY A 33 -3.66 -9.95 -7.38
C GLY A 33 -4.43 -9.04 -8.33
N ALA A 34 -3.86 -7.89 -8.67
CA ALA A 34 -4.39 -6.97 -9.66
C ALA A 34 -4.06 -7.34 -11.12
N GLY A 35 -3.28 -8.40 -11.36
CA GLY A 35 -2.81 -8.78 -12.70
C GLY A 35 -1.79 -7.80 -13.31
N THR A 36 -1.00 -7.15 -12.46
CA THR A 36 -0.01 -6.12 -12.81
C THR A 36 1.38 -6.47 -12.27
N ASP A 37 2.41 -5.84 -12.82
CA ASP A 37 3.77 -5.88 -12.29
C ASP A 37 4.02 -4.74 -11.30
N PHE A 38 4.87 -4.99 -10.30
CA PHE A 38 5.27 -3.98 -9.31
C PHE A 38 6.65 -3.41 -9.63
N ILE A 39 6.73 -2.08 -9.73
CA ILE A 39 8.00 -1.35 -9.86
C ILE A 39 8.28 -0.64 -8.54
N LEU A 40 9.35 -1.06 -7.87
CA LEU A 40 9.79 -0.49 -6.60
C LEU A 40 10.41 0.90 -6.80
N GLU A 41 9.81 1.92 -6.19
CA GLU A 41 10.28 3.31 -6.19
C GLU A 41 10.06 3.96 -4.82
N ALA A 42 10.46 3.26 -3.76
CA ALA A 42 10.12 3.67 -2.41
C ALA A 42 10.68 5.05 -2.03
N SER A 43 9.91 5.78 -1.23
CA SER A 43 10.35 7.04 -0.63
C SER A 43 11.62 6.83 0.20
N ALA A 44 12.46 7.87 0.26
CA ALA A 44 13.67 7.82 1.08
C ALA A 44 13.31 7.50 2.55
N GLY A 45 14.00 6.51 3.14
CA GLY A 45 13.79 6.09 4.52
C GLY A 45 12.77 4.95 4.72
N VAL A 46 12.10 4.49 3.66
CA VAL A 46 11.24 3.30 3.74
C VAL A 46 12.10 2.03 3.64
N ASP A 47 12.18 1.27 4.74
CA ASP A 47 12.77 -0.06 4.71
C ASP A 47 11.78 -1.07 4.12
N VAL A 48 11.94 -1.41 2.84
CA VAL A 48 11.05 -2.34 2.14
C VAL A 48 11.25 -3.81 2.52
N HIS A 49 12.31 -4.11 3.27
CA HIS A 49 12.58 -5.44 3.79
C HIS A 49 12.13 -5.59 5.25
N CYS A 50 11.57 -4.54 5.85
CA CYS A 50 11.05 -4.62 7.20
C CYS A 50 9.82 -5.56 7.26
N SER A 51 9.70 -6.28 8.36
CA SER A 51 8.42 -6.85 8.76
C SER A 51 7.61 -5.75 9.41
N ALA A 52 6.53 -5.32 8.76
CA ALA A 52 5.46 -4.64 9.47
C ALA A 52 4.43 -5.73 9.81
N GLY A 53 4.09 -5.89 11.09
CA GLY A 53 3.06 -6.86 11.44
C GLY A 53 1.72 -6.46 10.80
N PRO A 54 0.79 -7.41 10.58
CA PRO A 54 -0.52 -7.11 9.96
C PRO A 54 -1.40 -6.19 10.81
N ALA A 55 -1.01 -5.95 12.06
CA ALA A 55 -1.66 -5.00 12.96
C ALA A 55 -1.13 -3.56 12.85
N THR A 56 -0.05 -3.31 12.12
CA THR A 56 0.65 -2.00 12.12
C THR A 56 0.69 -1.31 10.77
N SER A 57 0.54 -2.02 9.65
CA SER A 57 0.65 -1.41 8.32
C SER A 57 -0.21 -2.13 7.27
N ILE A 58 -0.71 -1.35 6.32
CA ILE A 58 -1.44 -1.84 5.15
C ILE A 58 -0.80 -1.24 3.89
N LEU A 59 -0.87 -1.99 2.81
CA LEU A 59 -0.61 -1.51 1.46
C LEU A 59 -1.93 -1.11 0.82
N VAL A 60 -1.90 0.00 0.10
CA VAL A 60 -3.03 0.52 -0.65
C VAL A 60 -2.54 0.87 -2.04
N ALA A 61 -3.16 0.31 -3.08
CA ALA A 61 -2.97 0.77 -4.44
C ALA A 61 -4.06 1.77 -4.82
N THR A 62 -3.66 2.84 -5.49
CA THR A 62 -4.52 3.95 -5.83
C THR A 62 -4.44 4.28 -7.32
N ALA A 63 -5.56 4.71 -7.89
CA ALA A 63 -5.63 5.25 -9.25
C ALA A 63 -5.09 6.70 -9.26
N GLY A 64 -3.78 6.87 -9.07
CA GLY A 64 -3.10 8.17 -9.06
C GLY A 64 -2.26 8.42 -7.81
N LYS A 65 -1.95 9.69 -7.54
CA LYS A 65 -1.14 10.14 -6.41
C LYS A 65 -2.00 10.71 -5.28
N GLN A 66 -2.73 9.86 -4.56
CA GLN A 66 -3.64 10.24 -3.47
C GLN A 66 -3.03 10.08 -2.06
N ALA A 67 -1.72 10.30 -1.92
CA ALA A 67 -1.03 10.13 -0.63
C ALA A 67 -1.56 11.08 0.46
N ASN A 68 -1.86 12.34 0.10
CA ASN A 68 -2.39 13.33 1.04
C ASN A 68 -3.80 12.96 1.51
N ASP A 69 -4.67 12.53 0.58
CA ASP A 69 -6.03 12.11 0.91
C ASP A 69 -6.03 10.88 1.84
N LEU A 70 -5.11 9.93 1.59
CA LEU A 70 -4.92 8.78 2.49
C LEU A 70 -4.48 9.20 3.89
N ALA A 71 -3.54 10.14 4.00
CA ALA A 71 -3.06 10.63 5.29
C ALA A 71 -4.19 11.33 6.07
N GLU A 72 -5.01 12.13 5.39
CA GLU A 72 -6.14 12.82 6.00
C GLU A 72 -7.24 11.85 6.48
N ILE A 73 -7.61 10.87 5.64
CA ILE A 73 -8.65 9.88 5.96
C ILE A 73 -8.23 8.97 7.13
N THR A 74 -6.95 8.58 7.18
CA THR A 74 -6.46 7.60 8.14
C THR A 74 -5.87 8.22 9.40
N ALA A 75 -5.46 9.49 9.34
CA ALA A 75 -4.61 10.13 10.35
C ALA A 75 -3.32 9.32 10.64
N LEU A 76 -2.76 8.67 9.61
CA LEU A 76 -1.53 7.87 9.69
C LEU A 76 -0.46 8.43 8.75
N ASP A 77 0.79 8.07 9.01
CA ASP A 77 1.88 8.32 8.09
C ASP A 77 1.70 7.48 6.81
N VAL A 78 1.80 8.14 5.67
CA VAL A 78 1.68 7.52 4.35
C VAL A 78 3.00 7.64 3.62
N PHE A 79 3.52 6.51 3.15
CA PHE A 79 4.77 6.45 2.43
C PHE A 79 4.52 5.88 1.04
N TYR A 80 5.08 6.54 0.01
CA TYR A 80 5.03 6.01 -1.35
C TYR A 80 6.05 4.87 -1.49
N LEU A 81 5.60 3.76 -2.07
CA LEU A 81 6.40 2.54 -2.23
C LEU A 81 6.78 2.27 -3.70
N GLY A 82 5.94 2.63 -4.66
CA GLY A 82 6.16 2.32 -6.06
C GLY A 82 4.91 2.41 -6.92
N MET A 83 5.01 1.91 -8.15
CA MET A 83 3.93 1.89 -9.14
C MET A 83 3.55 0.48 -9.55
N LEU A 84 2.30 0.32 -9.95
CA LEU A 84 1.81 -0.84 -10.69
C LEU A 84 1.89 -0.54 -12.19
N HIS A 85 2.42 -1.48 -12.96
CA HIS A 85 2.57 -1.39 -14.41
C HIS A 85 1.84 -2.57 -15.08
N ILE A 86 1.24 -2.33 -16.24
CA ILE A 86 0.55 -3.36 -17.05
C ILE A 86 1.50 -3.87 -18.14
#